data_AF-A0A9E1VRT9-F1
#
_entry.id   AF-A0A9E1VRT9-F1
#
_cell.length_a   1.000
_cell.length_b   1.000
_cell.length_c   1.000
_cell.angle_alpha   90.00
_cell.angle_beta   90.00
_cell.angle_gamma   90.00
#
_symmetry.space_group_name_H-M   'P 1'
#
loop_
_entity.id
_entity.type
_entity.pdbx_description
1 polymer ?
#
loop_
_entity_poly.entity_id
_entity_poly.type
_entity_poly.pdbx_seq_one_letter_code
_entity_poly.pdbx_strand_id
1 'polypeptide(L)' 'PAKFPESSRKAGFENDPELPPHMTDLFDRKERYTIQANNIQDIQKFIAENIS' A
#
# COMPACT_ATOMS: atom_id res chain seq x y z
N PRO A 1 -11.50 -6.85 7.08
CA PRO A 1 -12.34 -6.24 6.03
C PRO A 1 -11.77 -4.93 5.43
N ALA A 2 -11.31 -3.93 6.21
CA ALA A 2 -10.83 -2.63 5.68
C ALA A 2 -9.68 -2.68 4.66
N LYS A 3 -8.75 -3.63 4.79
CA LYS A 3 -7.64 -3.82 3.82
C LYS A 3 -8.06 -4.53 2.53
N PHE A 4 -9.25 -5.13 2.51
CA PHE A 4 -9.79 -5.90 1.40
C PHE A 4 -11.29 -5.58 1.19
N PRO A 5 -11.63 -4.33 0.83
CA PRO A 5 -13.02 -3.89 0.68
C PRO A 5 -13.75 -4.66 -0.43
N GLU A 6 -13.08 -4.94 -1.56
CA GLU A 6 -13.64 -5.68 -2.70
C GLU A 6 -14.09 -7.11 -2.36
N SER A 7 -13.29 -7.86 -1.60
CA SER A 7 -13.69 -9.20 -1.16
C SER A 7 -14.79 -9.16 -0.11
N SER A 8 -14.84 -8.10 0.71
CA SER A 8 -15.89 -7.89 1.70
C SER A 8 -17.23 -7.57 1.01
N ARG A 9 -17.23 -6.71 -0.01
CA ARG A 9 -18.44 -6.39 -0.81
C ARG A 9 -19.00 -7.62 -1.54
N LYS A 10 -18.12 -8.43 -2.14
CA LYS A 10 -18.52 -9.70 -2.78
C LYS A 10 -19.03 -10.75 -1.79
N ALA A 11 -18.62 -10.68 -0.54
CA ALA A 11 -19.10 -11.53 0.55
C ALA A 11 -20.44 -11.06 1.17
N GLY A 12 -21.05 -10.00 0.63
CA GLY A 12 -22.39 -9.54 1.04
C GLY A 12 -22.40 -8.55 2.21
N PHE A 13 -21.27 -7.93 2.54
CA PHE A 13 -21.23 -6.85 3.52
C PHE A 13 -21.78 -5.55 2.87
N GLU A 14 -22.82 -4.96 3.47
CA GLU A 14 -23.55 -3.81 2.90
C GLU A 14 -22.75 -2.50 2.88
N ASN A 15 -21.81 -2.34 3.81
CA ASN A 15 -21.01 -1.13 3.94
C ASN A 15 -19.52 -1.45 3.84
N ASP A 16 -18.78 -0.56 3.18
CA ASP A 16 -17.33 -0.66 3.20
C ASP A 16 -16.87 -0.47 4.67
N PRO A 17 -16.04 -1.40 5.18
CA PRO A 17 -15.51 -1.33 6.53
C PRO A 17 -14.75 -0.02 6.75
N GLU A 18 -15.19 0.77 7.73
CA GLU A 18 -14.55 2.04 8.10
C GLU A 18 -13.07 1.83 8.48
N LEU A 19 -12.24 2.81 8.12
CA LEU A 19 -10.84 2.83 8.54
C LEU A 19 -10.75 3.01 10.06
N PRO A 20 -9.78 2.35 10.73
CA PRO A 20 -9.50 2.63 12.13
C PRO A 20 -9.24 4.13 12.37
N PRO A 21 -9.58 4.70 13.56
CA PRO A 21 -9.44 6.13 13.85
C PRO A 21 -8.04 6.73 13.62
N HIS A 22 -6.99 5.91 13.68
CA HIS A 22 -5.59 6.31 13.46
C HIS A 22 -5.12 6.17 12.00
N MET A 23 -5.99 5.71 11.11
CA MET A 23 -5.76 5.52 9.67
C MET A 23 -6.81 6.27 8.83
N THR A 24 -7.59 7.18 9.42
CA THR A 24 -8.66 7.92 8.73
C THR A 24 -8.15 8.76 7.58
N ASP A 25 -6.92 9.24 7.65
CA ASP A 25 -6.23 10.02 6.62
C ASP A 25 -5.39 9.16 5.65
N LEU A 26 -5.41 7.82 5.80
CA LEU A 26 -4.49 6.94 5.08
C LEU A 26 -4.62 7.05 3.56
N PHE A 27 -5.84 7.24 3.03
CA PHE A 27 -6.09 7.40 1.60
C PHE A 27 -5.76 8.81 1.06
N ASP A 28 -5.62 9.81 1.94
CA ASP A 28 -5.27 11.18 1.56
C ASP A 28 -3.75 11.44 1.56
N ARG A 29 -2.97 10.54 2.18
CA ARG A 29 -1.51 10.67 2.25
C ARG A 29 -0.88 10.49 0.87
N LYS A 30 0.06 11.37 0.52
CA LYS A 30 0.85 11.22 -0.71
C LYS A 30 1.72 9.96 -0.65
N GLU A 31 1.53 9.10 -1.64
CA GLU A 31 2.41 7.95 -1.85
C GLU A 31 3.82 8.40 -2.21
N ARG A 32 4.81 7.66 -1.70
CA ARG A 32 6.23 7.85 -2.02
C ARG A 32 6.80 6.51 -2.41
N TYR A 33 7.13 6.37 -3.68
CA TYR A 33 7.73 5.15 -4.23
C TYR A 33 8.70 5.51 -5.35
N THR A 34 9.65 4.62 -5.60
CA THR A 34 10.59 4.72 -6.73
C THR A 34 10.44 3.46 -7.58
N ILE A 35 10.23 3.63 -8.88
CA ILE A 35 10.09 2.51 -9.81
C ILE A 35 11.48 1.95 -10.12
N GLN A 36 11.63 0.63 -10.04
CA GLN A 36 12.83 -0.09 -10.44
C GLN A 36 12.51 -1.09 -11.53
N ALA A 37 13.46 -1.33 -12.44
CA ALA A 37 13.33 -2.36 -13.44
C ALA A 37 13.32 -3.75 -12.79
N ASN A 38 12.74 -4.74 -13.47
CA ASN A 38 12.79 -6.14 -13.04
C ASN A 38 14.18 -6.74 -13.31
N ASN A 39 15.18 -6.20 -12.64
CA ASN A 39 16.59 -6.55 -12.77
C ASN A 39 17.23 -6.55 -11.37
N ILE A 40 17.92 -7.63 -11.03
CA ILE A 40 18.46 -7.81 -9.67
C ILE A 40 19.61 -6.84 -9.36
N GLN A 41 20.41 -6.47 -10.36
CA GLN A 41 21.52 -5.54 -10.19
C GLN A 41 21.01 -4.12 -9.88
N ASP A 42 19.95 -3.68 -10.56
CA ASP A 42 19.32 -2.38 -10.33
C ASP A 42 18.75 -2.27 -8.91
N ILE A 43 18.09 -3.32 -8.42
CA ILE A 43 17.56 -3.39 -7.05
C ILE A 43 18.69 -3.33 -6.01
N GLN A 44 19.76 -4.12 -6.19
CA GLN A 44 20.88 -4.16 -5.24
C GLN A 44 21.59 -2.80 -5.15
N LYS A 45 21.79 -2.14 -6.29
CA LYS A 45 22.36 -0.79 -6.33
C LYS A 45 21.48 0.23 -5.63
N PHE A 46 20.17 0.22 -5.91
CA PHE A 46 19.22 1.12 -5.26
C PHE A 46 19.22 0.98 -3.73
N ILE A 47 19.30 -0.26 -3.22
CA ILE A 47 19.40 -0.52 -1.78
C ILE A 47 20.69 0.08 -1.21
N ALA A 48 21.84 -0.19 -1.84
CA ALA A 48 23.13 0.32 -1.37
C ALA A 48 23.20 1.86 -1.32
N GLU A 49 22.53 2.54 -2.26
CA GLU A 49 22.47 4.00 -2.31
C GLU A 49 21.54 4.63 -1.23
N ASN A 50 20.63 3.84 -0.64
CA ASN A 50 19.59 4.33 0.28
C ASN A 50 19.73 3.80 1.73
N ILE A 51 20.79 3.06 2.03
CA ILE A 51 21.11 2.59 3.39
C ILE A 51 22.37 3.31 3.86
N SER A 52 22.27 3.99 5.00
CA SER A 52 23.40 4.55 5.76
C SER A 52 23.69 3.73 7.00
#